data_AF-A0A352SNV7-F1
#
_entry.id   AF-A0A352SNV7-F1
#
_cell.length_a   1.000
_cell.length_b   1.000
_cell.length_c   1.000
_cell.angle_alpha   90.00
_cell.angle_beta   90.00
_cell.angle_gamma   90.00
#
_symmetry.space_group_name_H-M   'P 1'
#
loop_
_entity.id
_entity.type
_entity.pdbx_description
1 polymer ?
#
loop_
_entity_poly.entity_id
_entity_poly.type
_entity_poly.pdbx_seq_one_letter_code
_entity_poly.pdbx_strand_id
1 'polypeptide(L)'
;MYDFAAGISFMEDHQQVPALREAWLDGYQRVRRLSPADIVEIDSFVLMRRMALLAWAGSHAHTDQARAVAPHYASGSAALAEAYLGRFPAC
;
A
#
# COMPACT_ATOMS: atom_id res chain seq x y z
N MET A 1 -5.80 2.34 10.15
CA MET A 1 -4.56 1.79 9.54
C MET A 1 -4.59 1.96 8.04
N TYR A 2 -5.71 1.67 7.38
CA TYR A 2 -5.95 2.02 5.97
C TYR A 2 -5.61 3.48 5.60
N ASP A 3 -5.71 4.44 6.53
CA ASP A 3 -5.34 5.84 6.27
C ASP A 3 -3.87 6.02 5.87
N PHE A 4 -2.94 5.26 6.46
CA PHE A 4 -1.54 5.28 6.03
C PHE A 4 -1.43 4.80 4.57
N ALA A 5 -2.06 3.67 4.27
CA ALA A 5 -2.09 3.11 2.92
C ALA A 5 -2.69 4.11 1.91
N ALA A 6 -3.79 4.76 2.26
CA ALA A 6 -4.38 5.81 1.44
C ALA A 6 -3.43 7.01 1.25
N GLY A 7 -2.68 7.39 2.29
CA GLY A 7 -1.70 8.48 2.26
C GLY A 7 -0.51 8.25 1.32
N ILE A 8 -0.21 6.99 0.98
CA ILE A 8 0.86 6.61 0.04
C ILE A 8 0.34 6.11 -1.32
N SER A 9 -0.90 6.46 -1.69
CA SER A 9 -1.53 6.01 -2.93
C SER A 9 -0.61 6.20 -4.14
N PHE A 10 -0.48 5.15 -4.96
CA PHE A 10 0.39 5.07 -6.14
C PHE A 10 1.91 5.03 -5.87
N MET A 11 2.32 5.04 -4.60
CA MET A 11 3.73 4.97 -4.18
C MET A 11 4.05 3.70 -3.39
N GLU A 12 3.16 2.70 -3.36
CA GLU A 12 3.25 1.56 -2.44
C GLU A 12 4.53 0.73 -2.60
N ASP A 13 5.13 0.75 -3.80
CA ASP A 13 6.40 0.11 -4.18
C ASP A 13 7.61 1.05 -4.12
N HIS A 14 7.44 2.29 -3.66
CA HIS A 14 8.52 3.28 -3.60
C HIS A 14 9.46 3.04 -2.41
N GLN A 15 10.77 3.20 -2.62
CA GLN A 15 11.81 2.98 -1.61
C GLN A 15 11.67 3.83 -0.33
N GLN A 16 10.91 4.93 -0.39
CA GLN A 16 10.68 5.80 0.78
C GLN A 16 9.55 5.31 1.69
N VAL A 17 8.71 4.37 1.26
CA VAL A 17 7.56 3.90 2.04
C VAL A 17 7.93 3.46 3.46
N PRO A 18 9.04 2.73 3.71
CA PRO A 18 9.45 2.40 5.07
C PRO A 18 9.68 3.64 5.95
N ALA A 19 10.37 4.65 5.44
CA ALA A 19 10.62 5.89 6.20
C ALA A 19 9.33 6.69 6.44
N LEU A 20 8.42 6.72 5.45
CA LEU A 20 7.11 7.35 5.60
C LEU A 20 6.24 6.64 6.63
N ARG A 21 6.29 5.31 6.70
CA ARG A 21 5.58 4.51 7.71
C ARG A 21 6.03 4.87 9.11
N GLU A 22 7.34 4.94 9.35
CA GLU A 22 7.88 5.29 10.66
C GLU A 22 7.50 6.71 11.08
N ALA A 23 7.63 7.69 10.17
CA ALA A 23 7.23 9.06 10.43
C ALA A 23 5.71 9.18 10.73
N TRP A 24 4.89 8.43 10.00
CA TRP A 24 3.45 8.38 10.22
C TRP A 24 3.10 7.74 11.56
N LEU A 25 3.75 6.63 11.92
CA LEU A 25 3.56 5.95 13.21
C LEU A 25 3.96 6.83 14.39
N ASP A 26 5.10 7.54 14.30
CA ASP A 26 5.52 8.50 15.32
C ASP A 26 4.49 9.62 15.52
N GLY A 27 3.97 10.18 14.42
CA GLY A 27 2.91 11.18 14.48
C GLY A 27 1.60 10.64 15.05
N TYR A 28 1.12 9.51 14.55
CA TYR A 28 -0.16 8.93 14.93
C TYR A 28 -0.18 8.49 16.40
N GLN A 29 0.91 7.89 16.89
CA GLN A 29 1.00 7.37 18.25
C GLN A 29 1.08 8.45 19.33
N ARG A 30 1.42 9.70 18.98
CA ARG A 30 1.34 10.85 19.90
C ARG A 30 -0.11 11.19 20.29
N VAL A 31 -1.08 10.84 19.44
CA VAL A 31 -2.51 11.11 19.66
C VAL A 31 -3.24 9.82 20.07
N ARG A 32 -2.97 8.70 19.41
CA ARG A 32 -3.61 7.40 19.68
C ARG A 32 -2.58 6.27 19.63
N ARG A 33 -2.39 5.59 20.76
CA ARG A 33 -1.58 4.36 20.81
C ARG A 33 -2.20 3.26 19.95
N LEU A 34 -1.34 2.55 19.23
CA LEU A 34 -1.69 1.42 18.38
C LEU A 34 -1.18 0.14 19.02
N SER A 35 -1.95 -0.94 18.90
CA SER A 35 -1.46 -2.25 19.32
C SER A 35 -0.44 -2.79 18.31
N PRO A 36 0.40 -3.76 18.69
CA PRO A 36 1.26 -4.45 17.74
C PRO A 36 0.48 -5.08 16.58
N ALA A 37 -0.73 -5.59 16.84
CA ALA A 37 -1.61 -6.13 15.81
C ALA A 37 -2.03 -5.06 14.79
N ASP A 38 -2.42 -3.87 15.26
CA ASP A 38 -2.76 -2.76 14.37
C ASP A 38 -1.57 -2.35 13.48
N ILE A 39 -0.36 -2.28 14.05
CA ILE A 39 0.85 -1.89 13.33
C ILE A 39 1.19 -2.92 12.25
N VAL A 40 1.06 -4.22 12.55
CA VAL A 40 1.28 -5.30 11.57
C VAL A 40 0.28 -5.21 10.43
N GLU A 41 -1.00 -4.94 10.71
CA GLU A 41 -2.05 -4.88 9.67
C GLU A 41 -1.90 -3.74 8.68
N ILE A 42 -1.03 -2.76 8.95
CA ILE A 42 -0.69 -1.71 7.98
C ILE A 42 -0.26 -2.32 6.64
N ASP A 43 0.53 -3.40 6.65
CA ASP A 43 1.01 -4.03 5.41
C ASP A 43 -0.15 -4.65 4.60
N SER A 44 -1.10 -5.29 5.27
CA SER A 44 -2.33 -5.81 4.65
C SER A 44 -3.14 -4.69 4.02
N PHE A 45 -3.28 -3.56 4.72
CA PHE A 45 -4.01 -2.40 4.20
C PHE A 45 -3.29 -1.71 3.02
N VAL A 46 -1.96 -1.71 2.99
CA VAL A 46 -1.18 -1.22 1.84
C VAL A 46 -1.45 -2.09 0.62
N LEU A 47 -1.41 -3.41 0.75
CA LEU A 47 -1.75 -4.30 -0.35
C LEU A 47 -3.21 -4.15 -0.78
N MET A 48 -4.15 -4.04 0.18
CA MET A 48 -5.56 -3.80 -0.11
C MET A 48 -5.77 -2.49 -0.89
N ARG A 49 -5.09 -1.40 -0.49
CA ARG A 49 -5.15 -0.11 -1.20
C ARG A 49 -4.58 -0.22 -2.61
N ARG A 50 -3.45 -0.91 -2.78
CA ARG A 50 -2.84 -1.16 -4.09
C ARG A 50 -3.81 -1.86 -5.03
N MET A 51 -4.50 -2.89 -4.56
CA MET A 51 -5.52 -3.61 -5.34
C MET A 51 -6.73 -2.73 -5.69
N ALA A 52 -7.20 -1.90 -4.74
CA ALA A 52 -8.27 -0.94 -5.01
C ALA A 52 -7.88 0.08 -6.09
N LEU A 53 -6.64 0.58 -6.06
CA LEU A 53 -6.13 1.51 -7.05
C LEU A 53 -5.87 0.86 -8.41
N LEU A 54 -5.49 -0.43 -8.43
CA LEU A 54 -5.38 -1.21 -9.66
C LEU A 54 -6.75 -1.34 -10.35
N ALA A 55 -7.79 -1.69 -9.59
CA ALA A 55 -9.17 -1.73 -10.09
C ALA A 55 -9.65 -0.34 -10.57
N TRP A 56 -9.30 0.71 -9.84
CA TRP A 56 -9.60 2.09 -10.23
C TRP A 56 -8.92 2.46 -11.55
N ALA A 57 -7.61 2.18 -11.71
CA ALA A 57 -6.87 2.48 -12.92
C ALA A 57 -7.46 1.76 -14.15
N GLY A 58 -7.88 0.50 -13.99
CA GLY A 58 -8.56 -0.23 -15.06
C GLY A 58 -9.93 0.36 -15.44
N SER A 59 -10.76 0.70 -14.45
CA SER A 59 -12.09 1.29 -14.67
C SER A 59 -12.05 2.75 -15.16
N HIS A 60 -10.93 3.44 -14.95
CA HIS A 60 -10.71 4.84 -15.33
C HIS A 60 -9.56 5.01 -16.34
N ALA A 61 -9.32 4.02 -17.19
CA ALA A 61 -8.23 4.02 -18.17
C ALA A 61 -8.24 5.21 -19.16
N HIS A 62 -9.37 5.91 -19.27
CA HIS A 62 -9.52 7.13 -20.06
C HIS A 62 -8.89 8.39 -19.41
N THR A 63 -8.50 8.32 -18.13
CA THR A 63 -7.87 9.44 -17.42
C THR A 63 -6.36 9.48 -17.64
N ASP A 64 -5.77 10.68 -17.59
CA ASP A 64 -4.30 10.84 -17.73
C ASP A 64 -3.55 10.16 -16.57
N GLN A 65 -4.11 10.22 -15.37
CA GLN A 65 -3.53 9.61 -14.18
C GLN A 65 -3.47 8.08 -14.30
N ALA A 66 -4.54 7.43 -14.76
CA ALA A 66 -4.53 5.99 -14.99
C ALA A 66 -3.55 5.61 -16.10
N ARG A 67 -3.48 6.38 -17.19
CA ARG A 67 -2.49 6.17 -18.27
C ARG A 67 -1.04 6.29 -17.78
N ALA A 68 -0.77 7.23 -16.89
CA ALA A 68 0.58 7.47 -16.37
C ALA A 68 1.14 6.26 -15.60
N VAL A 69 0.28 5.55 -14.86
CA VAL A 69 0.70 4.40 -14.05
C VAL A 69 0.52 3.05 -14.75
N ALA A 70 -0.36 2.97 -15.76
CA ALA A 70 -0.73 1.73 -16.45
C ALA A 70 0.45 0.84 -16.89
N PRO A 71 1.59 1.36 -17.40
CA PRO A 71 2.69 0.52 -17.86
C PRO A 71 3.31 -0.40 -16.79
N HIS A 72 3.24 -0.01 -15.52
CA HIS A 72 3.96 -0.69 -14.43
C HIS A 72 3.08 -1.03 -13.22
N TYR A 73 1.86 -0.48 -13.12
CA TYR A 73 1.06 -0.63 -11.90
C TYR A 73 0.67 -2.09 -11.63
N ALA A 74 0.27 -2.83 -12.66
CA ALA A 74 -0.15 -4.22 -12.53
C ALA A 74 1.01 -5.15 -12.12
N SER A 75 2.17 -5.04 -12.79
CA SER A 75 3.35 -5.84 -12.47
C SER A 75 3.90 -5.51 -11.08
N GLY A 76 3.96 -4.23 -10.71
CA GLY A 76 4.33 -3.82 -9.35
C GLY A 76 3.34 -4.33 -8.30
N SER A 77 2.05 -4.39 -8.62
CA SER A 77 1.03 -4.95 -7.71
C SER A 77 1.22 -6.45 -7.49
N ALA A 78 1.55 -7.20 -8.54
CA ALA A 78 1.86 -8.63 -8.43
C ALA A 78 3.10 -8.87 -7.56
N ALA A 79 4.18 -8.11 -7.78
CA ALA A 79 5.40 -8.21 -6.98
C ALA A 79 5.16 -7.92 -5.49
N LEU A 80 4.35 -6.89 -5.18
CA LEU A 80 3.94 -6.60 -3.80
C LEU A 80 3.12 -7.73 -3.19
N ALA A 81 2.19 -8.34 -3.95
CA ALA A 81 1.39 -9.46 -3.48
C ALA A 81 2.25 -10.71 -3.20
N GLU A 82 3.18 -11.04 -4.08
CA GLU A 82 4.14 -12.14 -3.89
C GLU A 82 5.00 -11.91 -2.64
N ALA A 83 5.55 -10.72 -2.47
CA ALA A 83 6.36 -10.36 -1.30
C ALA A 83 5.54 -10.41 0.01
N TYR A 84 4.25 -10.06 -0.05
CA TYR A 84 3.35 -10.15 1.10
C TYR A 84 3.02 -11.61 1.44
N LEU A 85 2.64 -12.41 0.44
CA LEU A 85 2.31 -13.83 0.62
C LEU A 85 3.51 -14.65 1.11
N GLY A 86 4.73 -14.33 0.64
CA GLY A 86 5.96 -15.00 1.09
C GLY A 86 6.30 -14.83 2.58
N ARG A 87 5.57 -13.97 3.31
CA ARG A 87 5.69 -13.82 4.78
C ARG A 87 4.93 -14.89 5.54
N PHE A 88 3.99 -15.57 4.89
CA PHE A 88 3.19 -16.62 5.48
C PHE A 88 3.74 -17.99 5.07
N PRO A 89 3.71 -18.99 5.95
CA PRO A 89 4.10 -20.35 5.58
C PRO A 89 3.20 -20.86 4.44
N ALA A 90 3.81 -21.56 3.49
CA ALA A 90 3.05 -22.29 2.48
C ALA A 90 2.18 -23.35 3.19
N CYS A 91 0.92 -23.47 2.76
CA CYS A 91 0.03 -24.54 3.20
C CYS A 91 0.57 -25.93 2.84
#